data_AF-R7LLB1-F1
#
_entry.id   AF-R7LLB1-F1
#
_cell.length_a   1.000
_cell.length_b   1.000
_cell.length_c   1.000
_cell.angle_alpha   90.00
_cell.angle_beta   90.00
_cell.angle_gamma   90.00
#
_symmetry.space_group_name_H-M   'P 1'
#
loop_
_entity.id
_entity.type
_entity.pdbx_description
1 polymer ?
#
loop_
_entity_poly.entity_id
_entity_poly.type
_entity_poly.pdbx_seq_one_letter_code
_entity_poly.pdbx_strand_id
1 'polypeptide(L)'
;MAHGRKSKLLQAEKILEKLKLIFIILIYFVYVFICVCITIFLGYIGCLILVISMKNYPFQTITFLILSLGAVVILWSLLFVKIKFFKKFLGFVLLLLIIKFLFILPAVNYAFEVDTCIDIGVCKEGIETKIDGQLIEINKENCLLHNKEWDDNINSCYVR
;
A
#
# COMPACT_ATOMS: atom_id res chain seq x y z
N MET A 1 -63.52 1.66 12.68
CA MET A 1 -62.21 1.01 12.92
C MET A 1 -61.22 1.10 11.74
N ALA A 2 -61.67 1.17 10.48
CA ALA A 2 -60.78 1.25 9.31
C ALA A 2 -59.93 2.55 9.21
N HIS A 3 -60.44 3.69 9.69
CA HIS A 3 -59.75 4.98 9.57
C HIS A 3 -58.47 5.08 10.43
N GLY A 4 -58.49 4.50 11.65
CA GLY A 4 -57.33 4.46 12.54
C GLY A 4 -56.20 3.53 12.08
N ARG A 5 -56.53 2.45 11.36
CA ARG A 5 -55.53 1.53 10.77
C ARG A 5 -54.77 2.21 9.62
N LYS A 6 -55.47 3.04 8.81
CA LYS A 6 -54.89 3.83 7.71
C LYS A 6 -53.94 4.93 8.22
N SER A 7 -54.30 5.60 9.31
CA SER A 7 -53.44 6.60 9.98
C SER A 7 -52.16 5.98 10.57
N LYS A 8 -52.25 4.82 11.24
CA LYS A 8 -51.09 4.10 11.77
C LYS A 8 -50.15 3.60 10.67
N LEU A 9 -50.68 3.14 9.54
CA LEU A 9 -49.90 2.75 8.36
C LEU A 9 -49.12 3.95 7.78
N LEU A 10 -49.79 5.10 7.63
CA LEU A 10 -49.15 6.32 7.12
C LEU A 10 -48.02 6.82 8.05
N GLN A 11 -48.21 6.65 9.36
CA GLN A 11 -47.21 7.00 10.36
C GLN A 11 -46.01 6.04 10.32
N ALA A 12 -46.26 4.74 10.11
CA ALA A 12 -45.21 3.73 9.96
C ALA A 12 -44.38 3.93 8.69
N GLU A 13 -45.00 4.28 7.55
CA GLU A 13 -44.29 4.62 6.31
C GLU A 13 -43.35 5.83 6.49
N LYS A 14 -43.84 6.90 7.13
CA LYS A 14 -43.01 8.07 7.46
C LYS A 14 -41.83 7.74 8.37
N ILE A 15 -42.02 6.85 9.35
CA ILE A 15 -40.94 6.39 10.22
C ILE A 15 -39.92 5.59 9.41
N LEU A 16 -40.37 4.69 8.54
CA LEU A 16 -39.50 3.87 7.68
C LEU A 16 -38.66 4.73 6.72
N GLU A 17 -39.24 5.77 6.11
CA GLU A 17 -38.49 6.72 5.27
C GLU A 17 -37.41 7.47 6.05
N LYS A 18 -37.75 7.98 7.24
CA LYS A 18 -36.75 8.64 8.11
C LYS A 18 -35.65 7.67 8.51
N LEU A 19 -35.99 6.42 8.83
CA LEU A 19 -35.01 5.39 9.20
C LEU A 19 -34.04 5.08 8.04
N LYS A 20 -34.57 4.96 6.82
CA LYS A 20 -33.76 4.77 5.60
C LYS A 20 -32.80 5.94 5.37
N LEU A 21 -33.27 7.18 5.56
CA LEU A 21 -32.44 8.38 5.41
C LEU A 21 -31.29 8.38 6.44
N ILE A 22 -31.61 8.09 7.71
CA ILE A 22 -30.60 7.99 8.77
C ILE A 22 -29.56 6.93 8.44
N PHE A 23 -30.00 5.76 7.96
CA PHE A 23 -29.10 4.67 7.59
C PHE A 23 -28.15 5.04 6.45
N ILE A 24 -28.63 5.73 5.41
CA ILE A 24 -27.81 6.21 4.30
C ILE A 24 -26.74 7.22 4.78
N ILE A 25 -27.13 8.15 5.66
CA ILE A 25 -26.21 9.13 6.25
C ILE A 25 -25.13 8.41 7.07
N LEU A 26 -25.52 7.40 7.85
CA LEU A 26 -24.61 6.61 8.67
C LEU A 26 -23.58 5.87 7.81
N ILE A 27 -24.01 5.22 6.72
CA ILE A 27 -23.09 4.56 5.77
C ILE A 27 -22.11 5.57 5.17
N TYR A 28 -22.60 6.75 4.78
CA TYR A 28 -21.74 7.80 4.24
C TYR A 28 -20.68 8.24 5.26
N PHE A 29 -21.06 8.41 6.53
CA PHE A 29 -20.15 8.79 7.60
C PHE A 29 -19.08 7.73 7.87
N VAL A 30 -19.48 6.46 7.90
CA VAL A 30 -18.56 5.32 8.04
C VAL A 30 -17.58 5.28 6.86
N TYR A 31 -18.06 5.49 5.64
CA TYR A 31 -17.20 5.51 4.45
C TYR A 31 -16.17 6.64 4.49
N VAL A 32 -16.60 7.87 4.84
CA VAL A 32 -15.69 9.01 5.04
C VAL A 32 -14.63 8.70 6.09
N PHE A 33 -15.05 8.14 7.22
CA PHE A 33 -14.12 7.77 8.30
C PHE A 33 -13.06 6.76 7.82
N ILE A 34 -13.47 5.73 7.09
CA ILE A 34 -12.54 4.75 6.50
C ILE A 34 -11.55 5.44 5.55
N CYS A 35 -12.01 6.37 4.70
CA CYS A 35 -11.13 7.10 3.79
C CYS A 35 -10.09 7.94 4.51
N VAL A 36 -10.47 8.61 5.60
CA VAL A 36 -9.55 9.37 6.46
C VAL A 36 -8.49 8.45 7.07
N CYS A 37 -8.91 7.32 7.65
CA CYS A 37 -7.99 6.34 8.24
C CYS A 37 -6.97 5.81 7.21
N ILE A 38 -7.42 5.45 6.01
CA ILE A 38 -6.53 4.99 4.93
C ILE A 38 -5.54 6.08 4.52
N THR A 39 -5.99 7.33 4.43
CA THR A 39 -5.13 8.47 4.07
C THR A 39 -4.03 8.68 5.12
N ILE A 40 -4.38 8.65 6.40
CA ILE A 40 -3.40 8.79 7.50
C ILE A 40 -2.41 7.63 7.48
N PHE A 41 -2.89 6.40 7.32
CA PHE A 41 -2.05 5.21 7.25
C PHE A 41 -1.04 5.26 6.09
N LEU A 42 -1.52 5.57 4.88
CA LEU A 42 -0.66 5.71 3.70
C LEU A 42 0.36 6.85 3.85
N GLY A 43 -0.04 7.96 4.47
CA GLY A 43 0.86 9.08 4.77
C GLY A 43 1.96 8.69 5.77
N TYR A 44 1.59 7.98 6.84
CA TYR A 44 2.54 7.51 7.85
C TYR A 44 3.57 6.53 7.25
N ILE A 45 3.10 5.51 6.52
CA ILE A 45 3.99 4.54 5.84
C ILE A 45 4.87 5.24 4.81
N GLY A 46 4.31 6.17 4.04
CA GLY A 46 5.09 6.97 3.07
C GLY A 46 6.21 7.75 3.74
N CYS A 47 5.96 8.35 4.91
CA CYS A 47 6.97 9.07 5.68
C CYS A 47 8.08 8.14 6.20
N LEU A 48 7.72 6.97 6.74
CA LEU A 48 8.69 5.97 7.18
C LEU A 48 9.60 5.50 6.04
N ILE A 49 9.02 5.17 4.89
CA ILE A 49 9.79 4.73 3.71
C ILE A 49 10.71 5.86 3.21
N LEU A 50 10.25 7.11 3.25
CA LEU A 50 11.07 8.26 2.86
C LEU A 50 12.32 8.39 3.76
N VAL A 51 12.17 8.21 5.07
CA VAL A 51 13.28 8.29 6.02
C VAL A 51 14.27 7.13 5.85
N ILE A 52 13.77 5.91 5.62
CA ILE A 52 14.59 4.69 5.57
C ILE A 52 15.24 4.50 4.19
N SER A 53 14.48 4.71 3.11
CA SER A 53 14.85 4.24 1.77
C SER A 53 15.44 5.32 0.85
N MET A 54 15.33 6.61 1.17
CA MET A 54 15.90 7.67 0.31
C MET A 54 17.42 7.56 0.14
N LYS A 55 18.13 6.98 1.12
CA LYS A 55 19.59 6.80 1.04
C LYS A 55 20.00 5.68 0.07
N ASN A 56 19.17 4.64 -0.04
CA ASN A 56 19.54 3.38 -0.70
C ASN A 56 18.79 3.15 -2.02
N TYR A 57 17.54 3.60 -2.13
CA TYR A 57 16.61 3.28 -3.22
C TYR A 57 15.73 4.49 -3.60
N PRO A 58 16.33 5.55 -4.19
CA PRO A 58 15.60 6.79 -4.45
C PRO A 58 14.47 6.60 -5.47
N PHE A 59 14.68 5.79 -6.52
CA PHE A 59 13.68 5.59 -7.56
C PHE A 59 12.44 4.80 -7.08
N GLN A 60 12.64 3.68 -6.36
CA GLN A 60 11.53 2.91 -5.79
C GLN A 60 10.74 3.74 -4.77
N THR A 61 11.44 4.51 -3.93
CA THR A 61 10.83 5.39 -2.92
C THR A 61 9.93 6.45 -3.58
N ILE A 62 10.44 7.11 -4.63
CA ILE A 62 9.66 8.09 -5.40
C ILE A 62 8.44 7.42 -6.05
N THR A 63 8.62 6.23 -6.63
CA THR A 63 7.52 5.48 -7.27
C THR A 63 6.43 5.13 -6.26
N PHE A 64 6.79 4.64 -5.08
CA PHE A 64 5.85 4.35 -4.00
C PHE A 64 5.07 5.59 -3.57
N LEU A 65 5.75 6.72 -3.38
CA LEU A 65 5.12 7.99 -2.97
C LEU A 65 4.12 8.49 -4.01
N ILE A 66 4.48 8.44 -5.30
CA ILE A 66 3.58 8.84 -6.40
C ILE A 66 2.34 7.93 -6.44
N LEU A 67 2.52 6.61 -6.34
CA LEU A 67 1.42 5.65 -6.33
C LEU A 67 0.51 5.83 -5.11
N SER A 68 1.08 6.09 -3.93
CA SER A 68 0.36 6.36 -2.69
C SER A 68 -0.50 7.63 -2.81
N LEU A 69 0.08 8.72 -3.33
CA LEU A 69 -0.66 9.95 -3.60
C LEU A 69 -1.79 9.73 -4.62
N GLY A 70 -1.51 8.98 -5.69
CA GLY A 70 -2.53 8.60 -6.68
C GLY A 70 -3.69 7.81 -6.06
N ALA A 71 -3.40 6.85 -5.18
CA ALA A 71 -4.41 6.08 -4.46
C ALA A 71 -5.31 6.97 -3.60
N VAL A 72 -4.71 7.92 -2.87
CA VAL A 72 -5.45 8.91 -2.05
C VAL A 72 -6.35 9.76 -2.94
N VAL A 73 -5.84 10.33 -4.03
CA VAL A 73 -6.64 11.15 -4.95
C VAL A 73 -7.82 10.37 -5.51
N ILE A 74 -7.60 9.11 -5.94
CA ILE A 74 -8.68 8.25 -6.45
C ILE A 74 -9.71 7.96 -5.37
N LEU A 75 -9.28 7.58 -4.16
CA LEU A 75 -10.14 7.29 -3.02
C LEU A 75 -11.08 8.47 -2.70
N TRP A 76 -10.54 9.68 -2.61
CA TRP A 76 -11.33 10.89 -2.35
C TRP A 76 -12.21 11.28 -3.54
N SER A 77 -11.75 11.06 -4.78
CA SER A 77 -12.55 11.31 -5.98
C SER A 77 -13.81 10.44 -6.06
N LEU A 78 -13.72 9.17 -5.62
CA LEU A 78 -14.87 8.25 -5.58
C LEU A 78 -15.97 8.74 -4.62
N LEU A 79 -15.56 9.44 -3.55
CA LEU A 79 -16.44 9.97 -2.52
C LEU A 79 -17.14 11.26 -2.96
N PHE A 80 -16.39 12.23 -3.48
CA PHE A 80 -16.91 13.57 -3.75
C PHE A 80 -17.44 13.80 -5.16
N VAL A 81 -16.92 13.09 -6.17
CA VAL A 81 -17.31 13.37 -7.55
C VAL A 81 -18.63 12.63 -7.88
N LYS A 82 -19.64 13.40 -8.29
CA LYS A 82 -20.90 12.87 -8.83
C LYS A 82 -20.66 12.34 -10.25
N ILE A 83 -20.15 11.11 -10.36
CA ILE A 83 -19.93 10.42 -11.63
C ILE A 83 -20.95 9.28 -11.80
N LYS A 84 -21.26 8.95 -13.06
CA LYS A 84 -22.01 7.72 -13.43
C LYS A 84 -21.40 6.49 -12.75
N PHE A 85 -22.26 5.58 -12.31
CA PHE A 85 -21.89 4.35 -11.58
C PHE A 85 -20.75 3.57 -12.24
N PHE A 86 -20.77 3.39 -13.57
CA PHE A 86 -19.71 2.69 -14.31
C PHE A 86 -18.31 3.29 -14.13
N LYS A 87 -18.20 4.62 -14.13
CA LYS A 87 -16.91 5.30 -13.94
C LYS A 87 -16.44 5.21 -12.49
N LYS A 88 -17.35 5.19 -11.52
CA LYS A 88 -17.03 4.92 -10.11
C LYS A 88 -16.50 3.49 -9.92
N PHE A 89 -17.16 2.52 -10.56
CA PHE A 89 -16.69 1.14 -10.55
C PHE A 89 -15.30 1.00 -11.17
N LEU A 90 -15.06 1.64 -12.31
CA LEU A 90 -13.73 1.66 -12.93
C LEU A 90 -12.66 2.27 -12.01
N GLY A 91 -12.96 3.40 -11.36
CA GLY A 91 -12.06 4.01 -10.38
C GLY A 91 -11.78 3.11 -9.17
N PHE A 92 -12.79 2.35 -8.72
CA PHE A 92 -12.61 1.36 -7.65
C PHE A 92 -11.71 0.20 -8.07
N VAL A 93 -11.88 -0.34 -9.29
CA VAL A 93 -10.99 -1.38 -9.84
C VAL A 93 -9.56 -0.85 -9.98
N LEU A 94 -9.39 0.38 -10.45
CA LEU A 94 -8.08 1.03 -10.55
C LEU A 94 -7.41 1.20 -9.18
N LEU A 95 -8.18 1.60 -8.17
CA LEU A 95 -7.68 1.71 -6.79
C LEU A 95 -7.17 0.36 -6.28
N LEU A 96 -7.91 -0.73 -6.49
CA LEU A 96 -7.48 -2.07 -6.09
C LEU A 96 -6.18 -2.50 -6.78
N LEU A 97 -6.01 -2.16 -8.06
CA LEU A 97 -4.76 -2.42 -8.79
C LEU A 97 -3.59 -1.65 -8.18
N ILE A 98 -3.77 -0.36 -7.88
CA ILE A 98 -2.71 0.47 -7.28
C ILE A 98 -2.32 -0.07 -5.89
N ILE A 99 -3.31 -0.42 -5.05
CA ILE A 99 -3.05 -1.01 -3.74
C ILE A 99 -2.24 -2.30 -3.89
N LYS A 100 -2.63 -3.20 -4.81
CA LYS A 100 -1.88 -4.43 -5.07
C LYS A 100 -0.44 -4.15 -5.51
N PHE A 101 -0.25 -3.14 -6.35
CA PHE A 101 1.08 -2.75 -6.83
C PHE A 101 1.97 -2.20 -5.69
N LEU A 102 1.39 -1.41 -4.78
CA LEU A 102 2.08 -0.91 -3.59
C LEU A 102 2.59 -2.05 -2.68
N PHE A 103 1.84 -3.15 -2.57
CA PHE A 103 2.28 -4.34 -1.81
C PHE A 103 3.35 -5.17 -2.53
N ILE A 104 3.38 -5.15 -3.86
CA ILE A 104 4.34 -5.92 -4.66
C ILE A 104 5.70 -5.21 -4.77
N LEU A 105 5.72 -3.88 -4.77
CA LEU A 105 6.95 -3.07 -4.89
C LEU A 105 8.12 -3.54 -4.00
N PRO A 106 7.94 -3.79 -2.69
CA PRO A 106 9.05 -4.24 -1.83
C PRO A 106 9.58 -5.63 -2.21
N ALA A 107 8.71 -6.55 -2.65
CA ALA A 107 9.12 -7.88 -3.08
C ALA A 107 9.93 -7.84 -4.38
N VAL A 108 9.52 -6.95 -5.31
CA VAL A 108 10.27 -6.72 -6.56
C VAL A 108 11.64 -6.13 -6.26
N ASN A 109 11.76 -5.23 -5.28
CA ASN A 109 13.05 -4.67 -4.89
C ASN A 109 14.01 -5.75 -4.38
N TYR A 110 13.55 -6.63 -3.50
CA TYR A 110 14.35 -7.76 -3.02
C TYR A 110 14.82 -8.66 -4.17
N ALA A 111 13.93 -8.97 -5.13
CA ALA A 111 14.29 -9.77 -6.30
C ALA A 111 15.36 -9.08 -7.16
N PHE A 112 15.24 -7.78 -7.43
CA PHE A 112 16.25 -7.02 -8.16
C PHE A 112 17.60 -7.01 -7.44
N GLU A 113 17.62 -6.87 -6.11
CA GLU A 113 18.85 -6.89 -5.33
C GLU A 113 19.54 -8.26 -5.38
N VAL A 114 18.77 -9.34 -5.31
CA VAL A 114 19.27 -10.72 -5.46
C VAL A 114 19.83 -10.95 -6.87
N ASP A 115 19.09 -10.56 -7.91
CA ASP A 115 19.52 -10.73 -9.30
C ASP A 115 20.79 -9.91 -9.59
N THR A 116 20.82 -8.65 -9.12
CA THR A 116 22.00 -7.79 -9.23
C THR A 116 23.19 -8.43 -8.51
N CYS A 117 23.01 -8.92 -7.28
CA CYS A 117 24.02 -9.65 -6.54
C CYS A 117 24.62 -10.82 -7.33
N ILE A 118 23.78 -11.62 -8.01
CA ILE A 118 24.22 -12.74 -8.85
C ILE A 118 24.98 -12.26 -10.09
N ASP A 119 24.50 -11.19 -10.74
CA ASP A 119 25.05 -10.69 -11.99
C ASP A 119 26.39 -9.97 -11.81
N ILE A 120 26.46 -9.01 -10.89
CA ILE A 120 27.66 -8.18 -10.67
C ILE A 120 28.60 -8.76 -9.60
N GLY A 121 28.15 -9.72 -8.80
CA GLY A 121 28.93 -10.31 -7.71
C GLY A 121 29.13 -9.38 -6.52
N VAL A 122 28.32 -8.32 -6.39
CA VAL A 122 28.31 -7.39 -5.26
C VAL A 122 26.95 -7.49 -4.59
N CYS A 123 26.93 -8.06 -3.39
CA CYS A 123 25.71 -8.42 -2.68
C CYS A 123 25.55 -7.56 -1.44
N LYS A 124 24.37 -6.96 -1.27
CA LYS A 124 24.07 -6.09 -0.15
C LYS A 124 23.79 -6.88 1.14
N GLU A 125 24.01 -6.26 2.28
CA GLU A 125 23.63 -6.78 3.59
C GLU A 125 22.17 -7.24 3.63
N GLY A 126 21.91 -8.42 4.20
CA GLY A 126 20.59 -9.02 4.33
C GLY A 126 20.09 -9.83 3.13
N ILE A 127 20.89 -9.94 2.06
CA ILE A 127 20.58 -10.82 0.91
C ILE A 127 21.05 -12.25 1.23
N GLU A 128 20.21 -13.25 0.97
CA GLU A 128 20.63 -14.64 0.96
C GLU A 128 21.20 -15.02 -0.42
N THR A 129 22.46 -15.42 -0.49
CA THR A 129 23.10 -15.87 -1.72
C THR A 129 24.09 -16.99 -1.46
N LYS A 130 24.59 -17.63 -2.52
CA LYS A 130 25.59 -18.70 -2.38
C LYS A 130 27.02 -18.14 -2.45
N ILE A 131 27.78 -18.30 -1.38
CA ILE A 131 29.23 -18.12 -1.38
C ILE A 131 29.88 -19.49 -1.18
N ASP A 132 30.85 -19.85 -2.03
CA ASP A 132 31.57 -21.14 -1.97
C ASP A 132 30.65 -22.38 -1.91
N GLY A 133 29.47 -22.29 -2.54
CA GLY A 133 28.48 -23.37 -2.58
C GLY A 133 27.56 -23.46 -1.37
N GLN A 134 27.76 -22.64 -0.34
CA GLN A 134 26.89 -22.56 0.84
C GLN A 134 25.94 -21.37 0.72
N LEU A 135 24.65 -21.60 1.00
CA LEU A 135 23.66 -20.52 1.07
C LEU A 135 23.85 -19.78 2.40
N ILE A 136 24.23 -18.52 2.33
CA ILE A 136 24.48 -17.68 3.50
C ILE A 136 23.80 -16.32 3.34
N GLU A 137 23.39 -15.75 4.46
CA GLU A 137 22.96 -14.36 4.53
C GLU A 137 24.19 -13.44 4.51
N ILE A 138 24.20 -12.46 3.62
CA ILE A 138 25.28 -11.49 3.50
C ILE A 138 25.26 -10.55 4.70
N ASN A 139 26.33 -10.59 5.47
CA ASN A 139 26.67 -9.59 6.47
C ASN A 139 28.19 -9.46 6.52
N LYS A 140 28.68 -8.45 7.26
CA LYS A 140 30.12 -8.17 7.34
C LYS A 140 30.92 -9.37 7.86
N GLU A 141 30.40 -10.07 8.87
CA GLU A 141 31.09 -11.21 9.49
C GLU A 141 31.22 -12.40 8.52
N ASN A 142 30.12 -12.80 7.88
CA ASN A 142 30.07 -13.88 6.91
C ASN A 142 30.92 -13.56 5.67
N CYS A 143 30.87 -12.32 5.18
CA CYS A 143 31.70 -11.90 4.05
C CYS A 143 33.20 -12.10 4.34
N LEU A 144 33.66 -11.62 5.49
CA LEU A 144 35.06 -11.73 5.89
C LEU A 144 35.46 -13.18 6.23
N LEU A 145 34.54 -13.97 6.79
CA LEU A 145 34.76 -15.40 7.09
C LEU A 145 35.03 -16.22 5.82
N HIS A 146 34.43 -15.82 4.70
CA HIS A 146 34.67 -16.39 3.38
C HIS A 146 35.82 -15.72 2.60
N ASN A 147 36.68 -14.93 3.27
CA ASN A 147 37.79 -14.17 2.67
C ASN A 147 37.35 -13.28 1.49
N LYS A 148 36.12 -12.74 1.55
CA LYS A 148 35.60 -11.79 0.57
C LYS A 148 35.79 -10.36 1.05
N GLU A 149 35.82 -9.43 0.10
CA GLU A 149 35.98 -8.01 0.40
C GLU A 149 34.65 -7.39 0.80
N TRP A 150 34.65 -6.57 1.85
CA TRP A 150 33.49 -5.85 2.34
C TRP A 150 33.67 -4.34 2.11
N ASP A 151 32.67 -3.70 1.50
CA ASP A 151 32.63 -2.25 1.35
C ASP A 151 31.66 -1.62 2.37
N ASP A 152 32.24 -0.94 3.36
CA ASP A 152 31.53 -0.22 4.41
C ASP A 152 30.77 1.03 3.89
N ASN A 153 31.05 1.52 2.67
CA ASN A 153 30.34 2.68 2.13
C ASN A 153 28.94 2.32 1.62
N ILE A 154 28.81 1.12 1.05
CA ILE A 154 27.56 0.63 0.44
C ILE A 154 26.93 -0.53 1.22
N ASN A 155 27.59 -0.99 2.30
CA ASN A 155 27.22 -2.17 3.09
C ASN A 155 27.00 -3.41 2.21
N SER A 156 28.02 -3.73 1.41
CA SER A 156 27.96 -4.86 0.47
C SER A 156 29.23 -5.71 0.51
N CYS A 157 29.07 -6.98 0.18
CA CYS A 157 30.13 -7.97 0.03
C CYS A 157 30.41 -8.27 -1.44
N TYR A 158 31.68 -8.33 -1.82
CA TYR A 158 32.12 -8.81 -3.13
C TYR A 158 32.23 -10.34 -3.12
N VAL A 159 31.20 -11.03 -3.61
CA VAL A 159 31.11 -12.49 -3.54
C VAL A 159 31.84 -13.22 -4.66
N ARG A 160 32.19 -12.53 -5.76
CA ARG A 160 33.02 -13.09 -6.84
C ARG A 160 34.50 -12.98 -6.50
#